data_AF-A0AA96NXL7-F1
#
_entry.id   AF-A0AA96NXL7-F1
#
_cell.length_a   1.000
_cell.length_b   1.000
_cell.length_c   1.000
_cell.angle_alpha   90.00
_cell.angle_beta   90.00
_cell.angle_gamma   90.00
#
_symmetry.space_group_name_H-M   'P 1'
#
loop_
_entity.id
_entity.type
_entity.pdbx_description
1 polymer ?
#
loop_
_entity_poly.entity_id
_entity_poly.type
_entity_poly.pdbx_seq_one_letter_code
_entity_poly.pdbx_strand_id
1 'polypeptide(L)'
;MLFATCDYPSWTKVDKICDEFYGVEPIIKKYPIPFSIGFCFRCLEKDSGWKSKSRFSKKDNDLGFDIVVYEEDFIPIKKDINAQKKIIGTEFKDYFFDIMKKYEKKFPELKEINPKFLLEIEKWLIENQWIEPIEQA
;
A
#
# COMPACT_ATOMS: atom_id res chain seq x y z
N MET A 1 1.00 -2.60 -14.89
CA MET A 1 -0.21 -3.39 -14.50
C MET A 1 -0.22 -3.48 -12.98
N LEU A 2 -1.39 -3.36 -12.34
CA LEU A 2 -1.55 -3.52 -10.88
C LEU A 2 -2.04 -4.94 -10.58
N PHE A 3 -1.46 -5.58 -9.57
CA PHE A 3 -2.05 -6.78 -8.95
C PHE A 3 -2.09 -6.61 -7.44
N ALA A 4 -3.21 -6.95 -6.81
CA ALA A 4 -3.34 -6.95 -5.35
C ALA A 4 -3.82 -8.32 -4.87
N THR A 5 -3.14 -8.86 -3.86
CA THR A 5 -3.52 -10.09 -3.16
C THR A 5 -3.61 -9.82 -1.67
N CYS A 6 -4.25 -10.71 -0.92
CA CYS A 6 -4.42 -10.55 0.51
C CYS A 6 -4.17 -11.88 1.22
N ASP A 7 -3.49 -11.81 2.36
CA ASP A 7 -3.17 -12.96 3.21
C ASP A 7 -3.57 -12.60 4.65
N TYR A 8 -4.68 -13.14 5.12
CA TYR A 8 -5.33 -12.67 6.33
C TYR A 8 -6.20 -13.76 6.99
N PRO A 9 -6.42 -13.70 8.31
CA PRO A 9 -7.41 -14.54 8.97
C PRO A 9 -8.83 -14.17 8.51
N SER A 10 -9.65 -15.15 8.18
CA SER A 10 -11.02 -14.96 7.67
C SER A 10 -11.95 -14.10 8.55
N TRP A 11 -11.60 -13.91 9.83
CA TRP A 11 -12.36 -13.08 10.75
C TRP A 11 -12.15 -11.57 10.53
N THR A 12 -11.05 -11.17 9.89
CA THR A 12 -10.77 -9.77 9.52
C THR A 12 -11.62 -9.34 8.32
N LYS A 13 -11.42 -8.12 7.83
CA LYS A 13 -12.13 -7.56 6.66
C LYS A 13 -11.16 -7.07 5.58
N VAL A 14 -9.95 -7.64 5.58
CA VAL A 14 -8.85 -7.26 4.68
C VAL A 14 -9.21 -7.51 3.21
N ASP A 15 -9.99 -8.55 2.89
CA ASP A 15 -10.54 -8.79 1.55
C ASP A 15 -11.29 -7.58 0.99
N LYS A 16 -12.25 -7.06 1.76
CA LYS A 16 -13.06 -5.92 1.31
C LYS A 16 -12.22 -4.67 1.12
N ILE A 17 -11.22 -4.49 1.99
CA ILE A 17 -10.29 -3.37 1.93
C ILE A 17 -9.40 -3.51 0.69
N CYS A 18 -8.91 -4.71 0.39
CA CYS A 18 -8.17 -4.98 -0.85
C CYS A 18 -8.99 -4.74 -2.11
N ASP A 19 -10.27 -5.11 -2.12
CA ASP A 19 -11.16 -4.86 -3.26
C ASP A 19 -11.30 -3.35 -3.50
N GLU A 20 -11.49 -2.56 -2.44
CA GLU A 20 -11.53 -1.09 -2.52
C GLU A 20 -10.20 -0.51 -3.04
N PHE A 21 -9.07 -1.11 -2.68
CA PHE A 21 -7.74 -0.64 -3.09
C PHE A 21 -7.54 -0.61 -4.61
N TYR A 22 -8.24 -1.47 -5.37
CA TYR A 22 -8.17 -1.43 -6.84
C TYR A 22 -8.58 -0.08 -7.44
N GLY A 23 -9.27 0.79 -6.69
CA GLY A 23 -9.54 2.16 -7.09
C GLY A 23 -8.30 3.03 -7.32
N VAL A 24 -7.10 2.64 -6.86
CA VAL A 24 -5.82 3.33 -7.18
C VAL A 24 -5.30 3.02 -8.58
N GLU A 25 -5.79 1.96 -9.24
CA GLU A 25 -5.27 1.49 -10.52
C GLU A 25 -5.26 2.58 -11.62
N PRO A 26 -6.33 3.39 -11.78
CA PRO A 26 -6.33 4.46 -12.79
C PRO A 26 -5.21 5.48 -12.59
N ILE A 27 -4.83 5.77 -11.34
CA ILE A 27 -3.72 6.67 -11.01
C ILE A 27 -2.41 6.02 -11.44
N ILE A 28 -2.16 4.76 -11.06
CA ILE A 28 -0.94 4.04 -11.43
C ILE A 28 -0.78 3.98 -12.96
N LYS A 29 -1.86 3.75 -13.72
CA LYS A 29 -1.85 3.70 -15.18
C LYS A 29 -1.58 5.05 -15.85
N LYS A 30 -1.84 6.17 -15.18
CA LYS A 30 -1.63 7.52 -15.71
C LYS A 30 -0.15 7.92 -15.80
N TYR A 31 0.69 7.33 -14.95
CA TYR A 31 2.09 7.69 -14.84
C TYR A 31 3.00 6.69 -15.59
N PRO A 32 4.06 7.17 -16.25
CA PRO A 32 4.98 6.32 -17.02
C PRO A 32 5.98 5.61 -16.08
N ILE A 33 5.48 4.79 -15.15
CA ILE A 33 6.31 4.01 -14.23
C ILE A 33 7.07 2.93 -15.03
N PRO A 34 8.40 2.79 -14.85
CA PRO A 34 9.23 1.90 -15.69
C PRO A 34 9.08 0.40 -15.38
N PHE A 35 8.20 0.04 -14.45
CA PHE A 35 7.93 -1.32 -14.01
C PHE A 35 6.46 -1.48 -13.60
N SER A 36 5.98 -2.73 -13.54
CA SER A 36 4.68 -3.03 -12.93
C SER A 36 4.75 -2.98 -11.40
N ILE A 37 3.63 -2.70 -10.75
CA ILE A 37 3.55 -2.61 -9.29
C ILE A 37 2.57 -3.68 -8.80
N GLY A 38 2.98 -4.42 -7.77
CA GLY A 38 2.15 -5.42 -7.13
C GLY A 38 2.07 -5.24 -5.63
N PHE A 39 0.93 -5.55 -5.04
CA PHE A 39 0.72 -5.48 -3.59
C PHE A 39 0.20 -6.82 -3.04
N CYS A 40 0.65 -7.15 -1.84
CA CYS A 40 0.11 -8.20 -1.00
C CYS A 40 -0.17 -7.59 0.38
N PHE A 41 -1.43 -7.42 0.73
CA PHE A 41 -1.83 -6.94 2.05
C PHE A 41 -1.91 -8.13 3.01
N ARG A 42 -1.07 -8.11 4.04
CA ARG A 42 -0.94 -9.20 5.00
C ARG A 42 -1.39 -8.75 6.37
N CYS A 43 -2.26 -9.53 7.00
CA CYS A 43 -2.58 -9.41 8.42
C CYS A 43 -2.06 -10.68 9.10
N LEU A 44 -1.00 -10.56 9.89
CA LEU A 44 -0.26 -11.69 10.45
C LEU A 44 -0.08 -11.53 11.96
N GLU A 45 0.18 -12.62 12.68
CA GLU A 45 0.57 -12.58 14.09
C GLU A 45 1.91 -11.83 14.25
N LYS A 46 2.03 -11.00 15.30
CA LYS A 46 3.20 -10.14 15.51
C LYS A 46 4.48 -10.91 15.82
N ASP A 47 4.35 -12.09 16.41
CA ASP A 47 5.45 -13.00 16.73
C ASP A 47 5.99 -13.76 15.49
N SER A 48 5.30 -13.70 14.36
CA SER A 48 5.76 -14.27 13.07
C SER A 48 7.07 -13.64 12.56
N GLY A 49 7.44 -12.47 13.06
CA GLY A 49 8.64 -11.72 12.66
C GLY A 49 8.54 -11.07 11.28
N TRP A 50 7.38 -11.14 10.62
CA TRP A 50 7.14 -10.49 9.33
C TRP A 50 7.10 -8.97 9.48
N LYS A 51 7.58 -8.29 8.43
CA LYS A 51 7.55 -6.83 8.28
C LYS A 51 7.26 -6.48 6.83
N SER A 52 6.75 -5.27 6.61
CA SER A 52 6.58 -4.74 5.26
C SER A 52 7.91 -4.80 4.50
N LYS A 53 7.85 -5.36 3.29
CA LYS A 53 9.02 -5.58 2.45
C LYS A 53 8.67 -5.37 0.99
N SER A 54 9.67 -5.02 0.18
CA SER A 54 9.52 -4.90 -1.26
C SER A 54 10.59 -5.69 -1.99
N ARG A 55 10.25 -6.20 -3.17
CA ARG A 55 11.16 -6.95 -4.02
C ARG A 55 10.95 -6.55 -5.48
N PHE A 56 12.04 -6.20 -6.14
CA PHE A 56 12.05 -5.97 -7.57
C PHE A 56 12.44 -7.26 -8.32
N SER A 57 11.56 -7.77 -9.20
CA SER A 57 11.94 -8.83 -10.14
C SER A 57 12.50 -8.20 -11.41
N LYS A 58 13.78 -8.46 -11.72
CA LYS A 58 14.35 -8.09 -13.02
C LYS A 58 13.74 -8.90 -14.16
N LYS A 59 13.37 -10.15 -13.88
CA LYS A 59 12.83 -11.08 -14.88
C LYS A 59 11.45 -10.63 -15.35
N ASP A 60 10.61 -10.23 -14.41
CA ASP A 60 9.21 -9.88 -14.66
C ASP A 60 8.99 -8.36 -14.77
N ASN A 61 10.05 -7.58 -14.55
CA ASN A 61 10.06 -6.11 -14.51
C ASN A 61 8.95 -5.54 -13.63
N ASP A 62 8.88 -6.03 -12.40
CA ASP A 62 7.89 -5.62 -11.40
C ASP A 62 8.54 -5.27 -10.06
N LEU A 63 7.82 -4.45 -9.30
CA LEU A 63 8.09 -4.14 -7.92
C LEU A 63 6.91 -4.61 -7.08
N GLY A 64 7.10 -5.74 -6.40
CA GLY A 64 6.14 -6.30 -5.46
C GLY A 64 6.34 -5.75 -4.05
N PHE A 65 5.23 -5.51 -3.37
CA PHE A 65 5.17 -5.02 -2.00
C PHE A 65 4.36 -6.00 -1.14
N ASP A 66 4.94 -6.45 -0.04
CA ASP A 66 4.19 -7.02 1.08
C ASP A 66 3.95 -5.89 2.07
N ILE A 67 2.69 -5.52 2.30
CA ILE A 67 2.26 -4.54 3.29
C ILE A 67 1.73 -5.31 4.49
N VAL A 68 2.44 -5.25 5.62
CA VAL A 68 2.18 -6.11 6.78
C VAL A 68 1.61 -5.29 7.93
N VAL A 69 0.40 -5.65 8.33
CA VAL A 69 -0.24 -5.22 9.58
C VAL A 69 -0.42 -6.43 10.50
N TYR A 70 -0.69 -6.20 11.79
CA TYR A 70 -0.73 -7.27 12.77
C TYR A 70 -2.15 -7.58 13.27
N GLU A 71 -2.42 -8.85 13.50
CA GLU A 71 -3.71 -9.32 14.02
C GLU A 71 -4.06 -8.68 15.36
N GLU A 72 -3.07 -8.50 16.22
CA GLU A 72 -3.21 -7.95 17.56
C GLU A 72 -3.72 -6.51 17.54
N ASP A 73 -3.37 -5.73 16.52
CA ASP A 73 -3.87 -4.37 16.31
C ASP A 73 -5.33 -4.38 15.81
N PHE A 74 -5.79 -5.50 15.24
CA PHE A 74 -7.13 -5.67 14.70
C PHE A 74 -8.11 -6.27 15.70
N ILE A 75 -7.64 -7.01 16.72
CA ILE A 75 -8.48 -7.63 17.74
C ILE A 75 -9.43 -6.60 18.41
N PRO A 76 -8.97 -5.41 18.85
CA PRO A 76 -9.84 -4.41 19.50
C PRO A 76 -10.89 -3.83 18.55
N ILE A 77 -10.61 -3.83 17.24
CA ILE A 77 -11.41 -3.19 16.18
C ILE A 77 -11.99 -4.22 15.20
N LYS A 78 -12.17 -5.46 15.64
CA LYS A 78 -12.52 -6.62 14.81
C LYS A 78 -13.72 -6.41 13.88
N LYS A 79 -14.68 -5.58 14.30
CA LYS A 79 -15.91 -5.28 13.54
C LYS A 79 -15.87 -3.93 12.82
N ASP A 80 -14.86 -3.10 13.10
CA ASP A 80 -14.73 -1.76 12.54
C ASP A 80 -13.83 -1.80 11.29
N ILE A 81 -14.49 -1.91 10.13
CA ILE A 81 -13.80 -1.95 8.82
C ILE A 81 -13.03 -0.65 8.57
N ASN A 82 -13.58 0.50 9.00
CA ASN A 82 -12.96 1.80 8.76
C ASN A 82 -11.69 1.95 9.58
N ALA A 83 -11.71 1.50 10.85
CA ALA A 83 -10.49 1.48 11.66
C ALA A 83 -9.43 0.54 11.09
N GLN A 84 -9.82 -0.66 10.62
CA GLN A 84 -8.88 -1.60 9.97
C GLN A 84 -8.28 -1.00 8.70
N LYS A 85 -9.11 -0.33 7.89
CA LYS A 85 -8.69 0.36 6.68
C LYS A 85 -7.68 1.46 6.98
N LYS A 86 -7.88 2.23 8.04
CA LYS A 86 -6.93 3.29 8.46
C LYS A 86 -5.56 2.74 8.87
N ILE A 87 -5.52 1.60 9.57
CA ILE A 87 -4.24 0.95 9.91
C ILE A 87 -3.51 0.51 8.64
N ILE A 88 -4.21 -0.18 7.73
CA ILE A 88 -3.63 -0.64 6.46
C ILE A 88 -3.18 0.55 5.60
N GLY A 89 -4.02 1.58 5.47
CA GLY A 89 -3.73 2.76 4.66
C GLY A 89 -2.53 3.55 5.16
N THR A 90 -2.35 3.65 6.48
CA THR A 90 -1.19 4.30 7.09
C THR A 90 0.09 3.52 6.80
N GLU A 91 0.11 2.21 7.07
CA GLU A 91 1.28 1.36 6.78
C GLU A 91 1.60 1.33 5.28
N PHE A 92 0.57 1.25 4.43
CA PHE A 92 0.72 1.33 2.98
C PHE A 92 1.41 2.63 2.57
N LYS A 93 0.89 3.79 3.01
CA LYS A 93 1.45 5.10 2.63
C LYS A 93 2.90 5.20 3.07
N ASP A 94 3.17 4.96 4.33
CA ASP A 94 4.49 5.15 4.92
C ASP A 94 5.53 4.28 4.22
N TYR A 95 5.22 2.99 4.04
CA TYR A 95 6.13 2.05 3.41
C TYR A 95 6.28 2.29 1.90
N PHE A 96 5.16 2.41 1.17
CA PHE A 96 5.18 2.58 -0.29
C PHE A 96 5.92 3.86 -0.70
N PHE A 97 5.67 4.98 -0.01
CA PHE A 97 6.23 6.28 -0.39
C PHE A 97 7.74 6.30 -0.14
N ASP A 98 8.19 5.76 0.99
CA ASP A 98 9.62 5.63 1.30
C ASP A 98 10.34 4.76 0.25
N ILE A 99 9.77 3.62 -0.11
CA ILE A 99 10.35 2.73 -1.12
C ILE A 99 10.37 3.39 -2.50
N MET A 100 9.27 3.99 -2.96
CA MET A 100 9.24 4.67 -4.26
C MET A 100 10.31 5.76 -4.36
N LYS A 101 10.54 6.51 -3.28
CA LYS A 101 11.63 7.49 -3.18
C LYS A 101 13.01 6.84 -3.21
N LYS A 102 13.22 5.73 -2.51
CA LYS A 102 14.49 4.97 -2.57
C LYS A 102 14.80 4.46 -3.98
N TYR A 103 13.77 4.09 -4.74
CA TYR A 103 13.92 3.57 -6.10
C TYR A 103 14.29 4.65 -7.13
N GLU A 104 14.20 5.94 -6.82
CA GLU A 104 14.74 7.04 -7.64
C GLU A 104 16.25 6.91 -7.91
N LYS A 105 16.98 6.23 -7.01
CA LYS A 105 18.41 5.94 -7.21
C LYS A 105 18.65 4.93 -8.34
N LYS A 106 17.73 3.99 -8.50
CA LYS A 106 17.80 2.90 -9.47
C LYS A 106 17.11 3.27 -10.79
N PHE A 107 16.07 4.09 -10.72
CA PHE A 107 15.27 4.59 -11.83
C PHE A 107 15.17 6.12 -11.72
N PRO A 108 16.15 6.87 -12.26
CA PRO A 108 16.22 8.32 -12.13
C PRO A 108 14.98 9.07 -12.66
N GLU A 109 14.27 8.51 -13.63
CA GLU A 109 13.01 9.03 -14.17
C GLU A 109 11.91 9.17 -13.08
N LEU A 110 11.99 8.37 -12.02
CA LEU A 110 11.06 8.47 -10.90
C LEU A 110 11.19 9.80 -10.15
N LYS A 111 12.31 10.52 -10.23
CA LYS A 111 12.46 11.83 -9.57
C LYS A 111 11.48 12.87 -10.11
N GLU A 112 11.16 12.78 -11.40
CA GLU A 112 10.19 13.67 -12.05
C GLU A 112 8.75 13.17 -11.86
N ILE A 113 8.57 11.85 -11.76
CA ILE A 113 7.26 11.20 -11.65
C ILE A 113 6.72 11.24 -10.21
N ASN A 114 7.54 10.82 -9.22
CA ASN A 114 7.15 10.60 -7.83
C ASN A 114 6.44 11.79 -7.19
N PRO A 115 6.89 13.07 -7.34
CA PRO A 115 6.23 14.19 -6.67
C PRO A 115 4.74 14.34 -7.03
N LYS A 116 4.37 14.08 -8.29
CA LYS A 116 2.96 14.15 -8.73
C LYS A 116 2.23 12.83 -8.48
N PHE A 117 2.89 11.71 -8.78
CA PHE A 117 2.34 10.38 -8.62
C PHE A 117 1.96 10.09 -7.15
N LEU A 118 2.89 10.28 -6.23
CA LEU A 118 2.67 10.01 -4.81
C LEU A 118 1.64 10.99 -4.21
N LEU A 119 1.60 12.24 -4.68
CA LEU A 119 0.58 13.20 -4.27
C LEU A 119 -0.83 12.78 -4.73
N GLU A 120 -0.99 12.26 -5.96
CA GLU A 120 -2.29 11.75 -6.41
C GLU A 120 -2.73 10.50 -5.66
N ILE A 121 -1.80 9.59 -5.35
CA ILE A 121 -2.07 8.44 -4.49
C ILE A 121 -2.49 8.90 -3.09
N GLU A 122 -1.78 9.86 -2.49
CA GLU A 122 -2.12 10.41 -1.17
C GLU A 122 -3.51 11.05 -1.16
N LYS A 123 -3.83 11.86 -2.17
CA LYS A 123 -5.17 12.44 -2.33
C LYS A 123 -6.25 11.38 -2.41
N TRP A 124 -6.03 10.34 -3.21
CA TRP A 124 -6.97 9.22 -3.31
C TRP A 124 -7.15 8.52 -1.96
N LEU A 125 -6.07 8.28 -1.20
CA LEU A 125 -6.15 7.68 0.13
C LEU A 125 -6.99 8.56 1.08
N ILE A 126 -6.83 9.88 1.05
CA ILE A 126 -7.63 10.81 1.87
C ILE A 126 -9.09 10.81 1.43
N GLU A 127 -9.36 10.97 0.14
CA GLU A 127 -10.71 11.04 -0.44
C GLU A 127 -11.51 9.77 -0.18
N ASN A 128 -10.84 8.61 -0.13
CA ASN A 128 -11.45 7.31 0.15
C ASN A 128 -11.32 6.89 1.63
N GLN A 129 -10.91 7.79 2.52
CA GLN A 129 -10.85 7.61 3.97
C GLN A 129 -9.92 6.46 4.43
N TRP A 130 -8.84 6.22 3.68
CA TRP A 130 -7.77 5.28 4.03
C TRP A 130 -6.77 5.87 5.02
N ILE A 131 -6.60 7.18 5.00
CA ILE A 131 -5.75 7.92 5.93
C ILE A 131 -6.48 9.21 6.31
N GLU A 132 -6.15 9.75 7.47
CA GLU A 132 -6.60 11.09 7.83
C GLU A 132 -5.85 12.14 6.99
N PRO A 133 -6.49 13.26 6.64
CA PRO A 133 -5.78 14.43 6.16
C PRO A 133 -4.74 14.83 7.19
N ILE A 134 -3.55 15.26 6.76
CA ILE A 134 -2.62 15.92 7.68
C ILE A 134 -3.33 17.19 8.16
N GLU A 135 -3.68 17.26 9.46
CA GLU A 135 -4.12 18.51 10.07
C GLU A 135 -3.01 19.54 9.83
N GLN A 136 -3.30 20.56 9.03
CA GLN A 136 -2.44 21.73 8.96
C GLN A 136 -2.56 22.44 10.31
N ALA A 137 -1.61 22.19 11.20
CA ALA A 137 -1.39 22.96 12.41
C ALA A 137 -0.92 24.39 12.09
#